data_AF-A0A925CU09-F1
#
_entry.id   AF-A0A925CU09-F1
#
_cell.length_a   1.000
_cell.length_b   1.000
_cell.length_c   1.000
_cell.angle_alpha   90.00
_cell.angle_beta   90.00
_cell.angle_gamma   90.00
#
_symmetry.space_group_name_H-M   'P 1'
#
loop_
_entity.id
_entity.type
_entity.pdbx_description
1 polymer ?
#
loop_
_entity_poly.entity_id
_entity_poly.type
_entity_poly.pdbx_seq_one_letter_code
_entity_poly.pdbx_strand_id
1 'polypeptide(L)'
;MIVDVLVLALLGAILGLDIVSFPQAQISRPIVSATLGGAFMGDAGVGMLCGVLLELFAHETLPFGASRYPEWGSSSPVAGAAAAAGAAVGNVPMSLLFAVPFGLLVASFGGWSMVQLRQLNARMARKRLDALARGSARTVAGLQVAGGAAD
;
A
#
# COMPACT_ATOMS: atom_id res chain seq x y z
N MET A 1 10.91 -14.56 12.16
CA MET A 1 11.60 -13.61 11.25
C MET A 1 11.22 -13.80 9.78
N ILE A 2 11.60 -14.90 9.10
CA ILE A 2 11.23 -15.08 7.67
C ILE A 2 9.73 -15.20 7.45
N VAL A 3 9.04 -15.96 8.31
CA VAL A 3 7.58 -16.12 8.24
C VAL A 3 6.89 -14.77 8.45
N ASP A 4 7.33 -13.99 9.43
CA ASP A 4 6.77 -12.67 9.73
C ASP A 4 6.88 -11.72 8.54
N VAL A 5 8.05 -11.69 7.88
CA VAL A 5 8.27 -10.88 6.67
C VAL A 5 7.38 -11.36 5.52
N LEU A 6 7.23 -12.66 5.33
CA LEU A 6 6.35 -13.21 4.28
C LEU A 6 4.88 -12.86 4.53
N VAL A 7 4.41 -12.96 5.77
CA VAL A 7 3.03 -12.63 6.14
C VAL A 7 2.78 -11.13 5.97
N LEU A 8 3.70 -10.27 6.42
CA LEU A 8 3.59 -8.83 6.25
C LEU A 8 3.66 -8.42 4.77
N ALA A 9 4.48 -9.09 3.96
CA ALA A 9 4.53 -8.87 2.52
C ALA A 9 3.22 -9.28 1.84
N LEU A 10 2.62 -10.42 2.23
CA LEU A 10 1.34 -10.86 1.72
C LEU A 10 0.21 -9.92 2.15
N LEU A 11 0.20 -9.49 3.41
CA LEU A 11 -0.76 -8.52 3.93
C LEU A 11 -0.65 -7.20 3.17
N GLY A 12 0.57 -6.67 3.00
CA GLY A 12 0.82 -5.46 2.23
C GLY A 12 0.41 -5.60 0.76
N ALA A 13 0.59 -6.77 0.14
CA ALA A 13 0.15 -7.02 -1.23
C ALA A 13 -1.39 -7.03 -1.36
N ILE A 14 -2.09 -7.69 -0.43
CA ILE A 14 -3.56 -7.74 -0.40
C ILE A 14 -4.13 -6.33 -0.17
N LEU A 15 -3.55 -5.57 0.75
CA LEU A 15 -3.99 -4.21 1.05
C LEU A 15 -3.60 -3.22 -0.05
N GLY A 16 -2.49 -3.44 -0.75
CA GLY A 16 -2.16 -2.69 -1.96
C GLY A 16 -3.14 -2.95 -3.10
N LEU A 17 -3.67 -4.17 -3.23
CA LEU A 17 -4.75 -4.48 -4.18
C LEU A 17 -6.07 -3.78 -3.82
N ASP A 18 -6.36 -3.60 -2.53
CA ASP A 18 -7.56 -2.89 -2.06
C ASP A 18 -7.59 -1.42 -2.51
N ILE A 19 -6.41 -0.81 -2.70
CA ILE A 19 -6.30 0.58 -3.18
C ILE A 19 -6.76 0.70 -4.64
N VAL A 20 -6.47 -0.28 -5.49
CA VAL A 20 -6.56 -0.12 -6.94
C VAL A 20 -7.65 -0.99 -7.58
N SER A 21 -7.97 -2.17 -7.04
CA SER A 21 -8.77 -3.15 -7.82
C SER A 21 -9.76 -3.99 -7.03
N PHE A 22 -9.37 -4.59 -5.91
CA PHE A 22 -10.24 -5.50 -5.15
C PHE A 22 -9.72 -5.65 -3.71
N PRO A 23 -10.57 -5.60 -2.68
CA PRO A 23 -12.04 -5.49 -2.69
C PRO A 23 -12.62 -4.06 -2.73
N GLN A 24 -11.80 -3.01 -2.69
CA GLN A 24 -12.25 -1.61 -2.53
C GLN A 24 -13.04 -1.38 -1.23
N ALA A 25 -12.71 -2.16 -0.20
CA ALA A 25 -13.37 -2.11 1.10
C ALA A 25 -12.75 -1.05 2.05
N GLN A 26 -11.81 -0.24 1.55
CA GLN A 26 -11.06 0.76 2.31
C GLN A 26 -10.31 0.20 3.54
N ILE A 27 -9.93 -1.09 3.49
CA ILE A 27 -9.11 -1.75 4.51
C ILE A 27 -7.66 -1.26 4.43
N SER A 28 -7.25 -0.78 3.25
CA SER A 28 -5.98 -0.11 2.98
C SER A 28 -5.79 1.22 3.73
N ARG A 29 -6.83 1.78 4.36
CA ARG A 29 -6.68 3.01 5.17
C ARG A 29 -5.64 2.81 6.27
N PRO A 30 -4.74 3.79 6.50
CA PRO A 30 -3.66 3.69 7.49
C PRO A 30 -4.10 3.19 8.86
N ILE A 31 -5.24 3.65 9.37
CA ILE A 31 -5.75 3.21 10.68
C ILE A 31 -6.04 1.70 10.72
N VAL A 32 -6.68 1.15 9.68
CA VAL A 32 -7.08 -0.26 9.65
C VAL A 32 -5.86 -1.14 9.37
N SER A 33 -5.09 -0.80 8.36
CA SER A 33 -3.94 -1.58 7.91
C SER A 33 -2.81 -1.64 8.93
N ALA A 34 -2.48 -0.52 9.59
CA ALA A 34 -1.50 -0.50 10.68
C ALA A 34 -1.96 -1.27 11.91
N THR A 35 -3.26 -1.24 12.22
CA THR A 35 -3.84 -2.06 13.30
C THR A 35 -3.63 -3.55 13.01
N LEU A 36 -3.87 -4.01 11.77
CA LEU A 36 -3.63 -5.40 11.37
C LEU A 36 -2.14 -5.79 11.50
N GLY A 37 -1.24 -4.91 11.08
CA GLY A 37 0.20 -5.12 11.22
C GLY A 37 0.66 -5.20 12.69
N GLY A 38 0.16 -4.31 13.54
CA GLY A 38 0.45 -4.35 14.98
C GLY A 38 -0.15 -5.58 15.67
N ALA A 39 -1.39 -5.94 15.32
CA ALA A 39 -2.05 -7.14 15.83
C ALA A 39 -1.26 -8.42 15.49
N PHE A 40 -0.70 -8.50 14.27
CA PHE A 40 0.16 -9.60 13.87
C PHE A 40 1.44 -9.69 14.71
N MET A 41 1.99 -8.55 15.13
CA MET A 41 3.17 -8.48 16.01
C MET A 41 2.83 -8.54 17.51
N GLY A 42 1.57 -8.76 17.87
CA GLY A 42 1.12 -8.97 19.24
C GLY A 42 0.61 -7.73 19.99
N ASP A 43 0.58 -6.55 19.34
CA ASP A 43 0.01 -5.33 19.94
C ASP A 43 -0.80 -4.52 18.92
N ALA A 44 -2.10 -4.83 18.85
CA ALA A 44 -3.04 -4.12 18.01
C ALA A 44 -3.23 -2.65 18.43
N GLY A 45 -3.08 -2.33 19.71
CA GLY A 45 -3.30 -0.98 20.24
C GLY A 45 -2.22 -0.01 19.77
N VAL A 46 -0.95 -0.44 19.85
CA VAL A 46 0.18 0.35 19.33
C VAL A 46 0.12 0.45 17.80
N GLY A 47 -0.26 -0.63 17.11
CA GLY A 47 -0.51 -0.60 15.68
C GLY A 47 -1.58 0.42 15.28
N MET A 48 -2.69 0.47 16.02
CA MET A 48 -3.77 1.44 15.81
C MET A 48 -3.29 2.88 16.05
N LEU A 49 -2.52 3.13 17.12
CA LEU A 49 -1.95 4.46 17.38
C LEU A 49 -1.04 4.92 16.23
N CYS A 50 -0.18 4.03 15.73
CA CYS A 50 0.63 4.31 14.55
C CYS A 50 -0.24 4.63 13.33
N GLY A 51 -1.30 3.85 13.11
CA GLY A 51 -2.26 4.06 12.04
C GLY A 51 -2.98 5.41 12.12
N VAL A 52 -3.42 5.83 13.31
CA VAL A 52 -4.03 7.15 13.53
C VAL A 52 -3.06 8.27 13.16
N LEU A 53 -1.78 8.17 13.56
CA LEU A 53 -0.77 9.16 13.21
C LEU A 53 -0.54 9.23 11.70
N LEU A 54 -0.44 8.07 11.02
CA LEU A 54 -0.31 8.01 9.57
C LEU A 54 -1.56 8.54 8.85
N GLU A 55 -2.75 8.33 9.39
CA GLU A 55 -4.01 8.83 8.84
C GLU A 55 -4.04 10.37 8.81
N LEU A 56 -3.44 11.04 9.80
CA LEU A 56 -3.31 12.50 9.81
C LEU A 56 -2.50 13.00 8.61
N PHE A 57 -1.40 12.33 8.27
CA PHE A 57 -0.62 12.63 7.07
C PHE A 57 -1.38 12.28 5.79
N ALA A 58 -2.10 11.15 5.79
CA ALA A 58 -2.88 10.72 4.64
C ALA A 58 -3.99 11.72 4.29
N HIS A 59 -4.58 12.39 5.28
CA HIS A 59 -5.61 13.41 5.08
C HIS A 59 -5.12 14.70 4.39
N GLU A 60 -3.85 15.09 4.58
CA GLU A 60 -3.27 16.23 3.87
C GLU A 60 -2.95 15.91 2.41
N THR A 61 -2.78 14.63 2.09
CA THR A 61 -2.52 14.19 0.72
C THR A 61 -3.86 13.97 -0.01
N LEU A 62 -4.22 14.89 -0.91
CA LEU A 62 -5.35 14.71 -1.81
C LEU A 62 -4.84 14.37 -3.23
N PRO A 63 -5.35 13.32 -3.88
CA PRO A 63 -4.90 12.90 -5.20
C PRO A 63 -5.49 13.81 -6.29
N PHE A 64 -5.02 15.05 -6.37
CA PHE A 64 -5.37 15.99 -7.44
C PHE A 64 -4.24 16.11 -8.48
N GLY A 65 -4.60 16.04 -9.76
CA GLY A 65 -3.75 16.47 -10.87
C GLY A 65 -2.44 15.68 -11.07
N ALA A 66 -2.53 14.37 -11.31
CA ALA A 66 -1.37 13.49 -11.55
C ALA A 66 -0.26 13.57 -10.47
N SER A 67 -0.59 14.11 -9.29
CA SER A 67 0.34 14.22 -8.17
C SER A 67 0.71 12.83 -7.68
N ARG A 68 1.95 12.70 -7.21
CA ARG A 68 2.39 11.47 -6.55
C ARG A 68 1.70 11.36 -5.21
N TYR A 69 0.92 10.30 -5.07
CA TYR A 69 0.26 9.94 -3.82
C TYR A 69 1.09 8.87 -3.09
N PRO A 70 1.34 9.01 -1.77
CA PRO A 70 1.96 7.94 -0.99
C PRO A 70 1.12 6.67 -1.05
N GLU A 71 1.76 5.51 -1.13
CA GLU A 71 1.06 4.22 -1.13
C GLU A 71 0.91 3.74 0.32
N TRP A 72 -0.31 3.85 0.85
CA TRP A 72 -0.60 3.53 2.26
C TRP A 72 -0.87 2.05 2.52
N GLY A 73 -1.38 1.32 1.53
CA GLY A 73 -1.86 -0.06 1.70
C GLY A 73 -0.75 -1.03 2.08
N SER A 74 0.44 -0.89 1.47
CA SER A 74 1.60 -1.71 1.81
C SER A 74 2.47 -1.12 2.93
N SER A 75 2.50 0.20 3.10
CA SER A 75 3.38 0.88 4.07
C SER A 75 2.85 0.86 5.50
N SER A 76 1.55 1.11 5.69
CA SER A 76 0.90 1.17 7.00
C SER A 76 0.93 -0.14 7.80
N PRO A 77 0.69 -1.35 7.25
CA PRO A 77 0.81 -2.59 8.03
C PRO A 77 2.25 -2.84 8.48
N VAL A 78 3.24 -2.46 7.67
CA VAL A 78 4.66 -2.57 8.02
C VAL A 78 5.02 -1.59 9.14
N ALA A 79 4.52 -0.36 9.08
CA ALA A 79 4.72 0.64 10.13
C ALA A 79 4.07 0.22 11.46
N GLY A 80 2.82 -0.28 11.42
CA GLY A 80 2.14 -0.81 12.60
C GLY A 80 2.86 -2.00 13.24
N ALA A 81 3.37 -2.92 12.41
CA ALA A 81 4.19 -4.04 12.86
C ALA A 81 5.50 -3.56 13.52
N ALA A 82 6.19 -2.59 12.92
CA ALA A 82 7.41 -2.01 13.48
C ALA A 82 7.15 -1.28 14.81
N ALA A 83 6.04 -0.56 14.92
CA ALA A 83 5.63 0.12 16.15
C ALA A 83 5.38 -0.87 17.30
N ALA A 84 4.64 -1.95 17.03
CA ALA A 84 4.38 -3.02 17.99
C ALA A 84 5.68 -3.75 18.41
N ALA A 85 6.55 -4.07 17.45
CA ALA A 85 7.84 -4.69 17.73
C ALA A 85 8.74 -3.81 18.61
N GLY A 86 8.78 -2.50 18.35
CA GLY A 86 9.54 -1.55 19.16
C GLY A 86 8.91 -1.32 20.54
N ALA A 87 7.57 -1.34 20.64
CA ALA A 87 6.86 -1.19 21.91
C ALA A 87 7.12 -2.36 22.86
N ALA A 88 7.37 -3.57 22.35
CA ALA A 88 7.78 -4.73 23.15
C ALA A 88 9.08 -4.49 23.94
N VAL A 89 9.91 -3.52 23.54
CA VAL A 89 11.14 -3.10 24.25
C VAL A 89 10.84 -2.10 25.39
N GLY A 90 9.58 -1.71 25.58
CA GLY A 90 9.10 -0.97 26.75
C GLY A 90 8.92 0.54 26.57
N ASN A 91 9.05 1.08 25.35
CA ASN A 91 8.88 2.52 25.10
C ASN A 91 8.04 2.78 23.84
N VAL A 92 6.72 2.86 24.03
CA VAL A 92 5.74 3.14 22.97
C VAL A 92 5.99 4.49 22.28
N PRO A 93 6.24 5.61 23.00
CA PRO A 93 6.56 6.88 22.33
C PRO A 93 7.76 6.78 21.37
N MET A 94 8.84 6.11 21.79
CA MET A 94 10.02 5.93 20.94
C MET A 94 9.75 5.00 19.77
N SER A 95 8.96 3.93 19.95
CA SER A 95 8.62 3.04 18.83
C SER A 95 7.81 3.77 17.76
N LEU A 96 6.83 4.59 18.18
CA LEU A 96 6.05 5.44 17.26
C LEU A 96 6.91 6.50 16.57
N LEU A 97 7.86 7.12 17.29
CA LEU A 97 8.78 8.11 16.74
C LEU A 97 9.60 7.57 15.56
N PHE A 98 9.97 6.30 15.57
CA PHE A 98 10.69 5.67 14.45
C PHE A 98 9.75 5.03 13.42
N ALA A 99 8.67 4.38 13.87
CA ALA A 99 7.77 3.65 13.00
C ALA A 99 6.99 4.57 12.05
N VAL A 100 6.57 5.75 12.50
CA VAL A 100 5.80 6.69 11.68
C VAL A 100 6.63 7.27 10.53
N PRO A 101 7.83 7.86 10.75
CA PRO A 101 8.68 8.31 9.65
C PRO A 101 9.09 7.17 8.73
N PHE A 102 9.36 5.97 9.27
CA PHE A 102 9.63 4.80 8.46
C PHE A 102 8.46 4.44 7.54
N GLY A 103 7.22 4.45 8.06
CA GLY A 103 6.00 4.27 7.29
C GLY A 103 5.85 5.31 6.17
N LEU A 104 6.11 6.58 6.46
CA LEU A 104 6.08 7.66 5.46
C LEU A 104 7.12 7.47 4.35
N LEU A 105 8.33 7.03 4.70
CA LEU A 105 9.38 6.72 3.73
C LEU A 105 8.95 5.56 2.82
N VAL A 106 8.46 4.45 3.40
CA VAL A 106 7.97 3.30 2.63
C VAL A 106 6.80 3.70 1.74
N ALA A 107 5.87 4.51 2.24
CA ALA A 107 4.74 5.03 1.47
C ALA A 107 5.20 5.88 0.28
N SER A 108 6.22 6.70 0.48
CA SER A 108 6.82 7.54 -0.58
C SER A 108 7.51 6.69 -1.65
N PHE A 109 8.25 5.66 -1.25
CA PHE A 109 8.84 4.69 -2.17
C PHE A 109 7.77 3.88 -2.93
N GLY A 110 6.70 3.48 -2.25
CA GLY A 110 5.54 2.81 -2.85
C GLY A 110 4.83 3.70 -3.86
N GLY A 111 4.63 4.98 -3.56
CA GLY A 111 4.06 5.95 -4.52
C GLY A 111 4.97 6.13 -5.74
N TRP A 112 6.29 6.17 -5.54
CA TRP A 112 7.26 6.21 -6.64
C TRP A 112 7.18 4.97 -7.53
N SER A 113 7.11 3.77 -6.93
CA SER A 113 7.07 2.50 -7.66
C SER A 113 5.75 2.32 -8.41
N MET A 114 4.63 2.74 -7.84
CA MET A 114 3.32 2.72 -8.49
C MET A 114 3.32 3.56 -9.78
N VAL A 115 3.94 4.75 -9.76
CA VAL A 115 4.07 5.57 -10.98
C VAL A 115 4.87 4.85 -12.06
N GLN A 116 5.96 4.18 -11.70
CA GLN A 116 6.76 3.40 -12.66
C GLN A 116 5.95 2.23 -13.24
N LEU A 117 5.22 1.51 -12.38
CA LEU A 117 4.35 0.41 -12.78
C LEU A 117 3.28 0.87 -13.78
N ARG A 118 2.61 2.00 -13.50
CA ARG A 118 1.62 2.60 -14.42
C ARG A 118 2.24 2.99 -15.75
N GLN A 119 3.43 3.58 -15.76
CA GLN A 119 4.14 3.91 -17.00
C GLN A 119 4.52 2.68 -17.81
N LEU A 120 4.96 1.60 -17.16
CA LEU A 120 5.26 0.32 -17.83
C LEU A 120 4.00 -0.32 -18.41
N ASN A 121 2.90 -0.31 -17.65
CA ASN A 121 1.59 -0.78 -18.10
C ASN A 121 1.12 0.01 -19.33
N ALA A 122 1.23 1.33 -19.33
CA ALA A 122 0.89 2.18 -20.48
C ALA A 122 1.78 1.93 -21.72
N ARG A 123 3.06 1.58 -21.54
CA ARG A 123 3.94 1.18 -22.66
C ARG A 123 3.53 -0.17 -23.23
N MET A 124 3.15 -1.11 -22.38
CA MET A 124 2.67 -2.44 -22.79
C MET A 124 1.32 -2.37 -23.50
N ALA A 125 0.40 -1.52 -23.03
CA ALA A 125 -0.89 -1.27 -23.67
C ALA A 125 -0.72 -0.66 -25.07
N ARG A 126 0.19 0.30 -25.22
CA ARG A 126 0.52 0.92 -26.53
C ARG A 126 0.96 -0.08 -27.58
N LYS A 127 1.72 -1.12 -27.21
CA LYS A 127 2.14 -2.19 -28.13
C LYS A 127 0.98 -3.04 -28.67
N ARG A 128 -0.19 -2.98 -28.04
CA ARG A 128 -1.38 -3.76 -28.40
C ARG A 128 -2.51 -2.90 -29.00
N LEU A 129 -2.24 -1.62 -29.27
CA LEU A 129 -3.21 -0.66 -29.84
C LEU A 129 -3.86 -1.19 -31.12
N ASP A 130 -3.10 -1.77 -32.05
CA ASP A 130 -3.66 -2.29 -33.30
C ASP A 130 -4.65 -3.42 -33.08
N ALA A 131 -4.43 -4.26 -32.05
CA ALA A 131 -5.34 -5.35 -31.70
C ALA A 131 -6.58 -4.85 -30.95
N LEU A 132 -6.45 -3.76 -30.19
CA LEU A 132 -7.57 -3.07 -29.54
C LEU A 132 -8.45 -2.34 -30.58
N ALA A 133 -7.84 -1.68 -31.57
CA ALA A 133 -8.53 -1.00 -32.67
C ALA A 133 -9.36 -1.97 -33.52
N ARG A 134 -8.97 -3.25 -33.58
CA ARG A 134 -9.73 -4.33 -34.21
C ARG A 134 -10.86 -4.92 -33.33
N GLY A 135 -11.10 -4.37 -32.14
CA GLY A 135 -12.20 -4.79 -31.25
C GLY A 135 -12.00 -6.13 -30.54
N SER A 136 -10.76 -6.61 -30.39
CA SER A 136 -10.48 -7.91 -29.77
C SER A 136 -10.78 -7.92 -28.26
N ALA A 137 -11.91 -8.52 -27.86
CA ALA A 137 -12.28 -8.71 -26.46
C ALA A 137 -11.22 -9.48 -25.65
N ARG A 138 -10.51 -10.44 -26.28
CA ARG A 138 -9.43 -11.20 -25.65
C ARG A 138 -8.24 -10.32 -25.27
N THR A 139 -7.93 -9.32 -26.11
CA THR A 139 -6.85 -8.36 -25.84
C THR A 139 -7.21 -7.45 -24.68
N VAL A 140 -8.47 -7.03 -24.59
CA VAL A 140 -9.00 -6.25 -23.45
C VAL A 140 -8.92 -7.04 -22.15
N ALA A 141 -9.43 -8.27 -22.14
CA ALA A 141 -9.37 -9.13 -20.95
C ALA A 141 -7.93 -9.41 -20.49
N GLY A 142 -7.01 -9.68 -21.43
CA GLY A 142 -5.60 -9.89 -21.13
C GLY A 142 -4.91 -8.64 -20.55
N LEU A 143 -5.26 -7.44 -21.04
CA LEU A 143 -4.77 -6.19 -20.47
C LEU A 143 -5.37 -5.92 -19.08
N GLN A 144 -6.65 -6.24 -18.86
CA GLN A 144 -7.30 -6.07 -17.56
C GLN A 144 -6.66 -6.96 -16.48
N VAL A 145 -6.45 -8.25 -16.77
CA VAL A 145 -5.79 -9.18 -15.84
C VAL A 145 -4.33 -8.80 -15.59
N ALA A 146 -3.64 -8.28 -16.60
CA ALA A 146 -2.27 -7.80 -16.44
C ALA A 146 -2.15 -6.43 -15.75
N GLY A 147 -3.26 -5.82 -15.32
CA GLY A 147 -3.28 -4.48 -14.73
C GLY A 147 -2.98 -3.36 -15.73
N GLY A 148 -2.96 -3.66 -17.03
CA GLY A 148 -2.70 -2.73 -18.13
C GLY A 148 -3.88 -1.80 -18.47
N ALA A 149 -5.04 -2.02 -17.85
CA ALA A 149 -6.25 -1.20 -17.97
C ALA A 149 -6.67 -0.53 -16.66
N ALA A 150 -5.89 -0.70 -15.58
CA ALA A 150 -6.14 -0.04 -14.30
C ALA A 150 -5.35 1.28 -14.24
N ASP A 151 -6.04 2.40 -14.40
CA ASP A 151 -5.52 3.75 -14.10
C ASP A 151 -5.67 4.07 -12.60
#